data_AF-A0A954BLN6-F1
#
_entry.id   AF-A0A954BLN6-F1
#
_cell.length_a   1.000
_cell.length_b   1.000
_cell.length_c   1.000
_cell.angle_alpha   90.00
_cell.angle_beta   90.00
_cell.angle_gamma   90.00
#
_symmetry.space_group_name_H-M   'P 1'
#
loop_
_entity.id
_entity.type
_entity.pdbx_description
1 polymer ?
#
loop_
_entity_poly.entity_id
_entity_poly.type
_entity_poly.pdbx_seq_one_letter_code
_entity_poly.pdbx_strand_id
1 'polypeptide(L)'
;FGTLADLQAATDTDVAGKIVFIDEPMYKTQDGSGYGLAVQKRGNCHTVAAAKGAVACLIRSVGTDHHRQPHAGAQSGLTAPDGHHVPMGELPAAALSPPDADQLTRLLARGPVTVNLDIAVDTAESAPSGNVIAEIEGGAHKDEIVLLGCHLDSW
;
A
#
# COMPACT_ATOMS: atom_id res chain seq x y z
N PHE A 1 10.20 -9.13 6.75
CA PHE A 1 9.78 -10.05 5.68
C PHE A 1 10.31 -9.54 4.36
N GLY A 2 10.73 -10.42 3.46
CA GLY A 2 11.23 -10.04 2.13
C GLY A 2 10.12 -9.77 1.14
N THR A 3 8.96 -10.42 1.32
CA THR A 3 7.75 -10.26 0.49
C THR A 3 6.48 -10.27 1.33
N LEU A 4 5.35 -9.91 0.72
CA LEU A 4 4.03 -10.16 1.31
C LEU A 4 3.76 -11.66 1.53
N ALA A 5 4.20 -12.52 0.62
CA ALA A 5 4.02 -13.96 0.73
C ALA A 5 4.74 -14.54 1.96
N ASP A 6 5.93 -14.01 2.28
CA ASP A 6 6.66 -14.41 3.49
C ASP A 6 5.87 -14.09 4.76
N LEU A 7 5.18 -12.93 4.79
CA LEU A 7 4.30 -12.56 5.91
C LEU A 7 3.09 -13.50 5.99
N GLN A 8 2.48 -13.86 4.86
CA GLN A 8 1.34 -14.78 4.82
C GLN A 8 1.73 -16.18 5.35
N ALA A 9 2.92 -16.64 4.98
CA ALA A 9 3.47 -17.94 5.40
C ALA A 9 3.97 -17.96 6.85
N ALA A 10 4.23 -16.79 7.45
CA ALA A 10 4.67 -16.70 8.84
C ALA A 10 3.62 -17.22 9.82
N THR A 11 4.07 -17.81 10.93
CA THR A 11 3.14 -18.21 11.99
C THR A 11 2.66 -17.00 12.77
N ASP A 12 1.50 -17.10 13.41
CA ASP A 12 0.95 -16.00 14.21
C ASP A 12 1.91 -15.63 15.35
N THR A 13 2.58 -16.61 15.96
CA THR A 13 3.61 -16.39 16.99
C THR A 13 4.81 -15.57 16.50
N ASP A 14 5.16 -15.66 15.20
CA ASP A 14 6.25 -14.87 14.63
C ASP A 14 5.89 -13.38 14.55
N VAL A 15 4.58 -13.06 14.49
CA VAL A 15 4.05 -11.73 14.16
C VAL A 15 3.39 -11.05 15.36
N ALA A 16 2.73 -11.81 16.24
CA ALA A 16 1.92 -11.29 17.33
C ALA A 16 2.70 -10.30 18.22
N GLY A 17 2.11 -9.14 18.48
CA GLY A 17 2.68 -8.08 19.32
C GLY A 17 3.82 -7.29 18.68
N LYS A 18 4.15 -7.49 17.40
CA LYS A 18 5.26 -6.83 16.72
C LYS A 18 4.81 -5.87 15.63
N ILE A 19 5.71 -4.97 15.24
CA ILE A 19 5.57 -4.18 14.02
C ILE A 19 6.08 -5.03 12.85
N VAL A 20 5.22 -5.30 11.89
CA VAL A 20 5.58 -5.98 10.64
C VAL A 20 6.35 -5.00 9.76
N PHE A 21 7.45 -5.47 9.16
CA PHE A 21 8.16 -4.73 8.12
C PHE A 21 8.33 -5.60 6.87
N ILE A 22 7.82 -5.14 5.72
CA ILE A 22 8.01 -5.78 4.41
C ILE A 22 8.99 -4.96 3.57
N ASP A 23 10.17 -5.54 3.32
CA ASP A 23 11.28 -4.89 2.61
C ASP A 23 11.37 -5.27 1.12
N GLU A 24 10.22 -5.53 0.48
CA GLU A 24 10.18 -5.99 -0.90
C GLU A 24 10.52 -4.84 -1.88
N PRO A 25 11.61 -4.89 -2.66
CA PRO A 25 11.89 -3.85 -3.65
C PRO A 25 10.93 -3.93 -4.84
N MET A 26 10.58 -2.78 -5.42
CA MET A 26 9.89 -2.74 -6.72
C MET A 26 10.92 -2.77 -7.84
N TYR A 27 10.75 -3.66 -8.81
CA TYR A 27 11.58 -3.70 -10.00
C TYR A 27 11.13 -2.66 -11.03
N LYS A 28 12.08 -1.98 -11.66
CA LYS A 28 11.79 -1.03 -12.75
C LYS A 28 11.57 -1.78 -14.05
N THR A 29 10.38 -1.68 -14.61
CA THR A 29 10.02 -2.22 -15.92
C THR A 29 9.41 -1.13 -16.78
N GLN A 30 9.59 -1.21 -18.09
CA GLN A 30 9.08 -0.19 -19.03
C GLN A 30 7.55 -0.16 -19.08
N ASP A 31 6.92 -1.31 -18.89
CA ASP A 31 5.47 -1.50 -18.89
C ASP A 31 4.81 -1.29 -17.52
N GLY A 32 5.60 -1.04 -16.46
CA GLY A 32 5.12 -0.92 -15.10
C GLY A 32 4.71 -2.25 -14.42
N SER A 33 4.92 -3.41 -15.03
CA SER A 33 4.61 -4.72 -14.43
C SER A 33 5.24 -4.95 -13.04
N GLY A 34 6.40 -4.35 -12.76
CA GLY A 34 7.00 -4.38 -11.42
C GLY A 34 6.13 -3.72 -10.33
N TYR A 35 5.30 -2.74 -10.69
CA TYR A 35 4.37 -2.09 -9.76
C TYR A 35 3.27 -3.06 -9.32
N GLY A 36 2.71 -3.85 -10.26
CA GLY A 36 1.60 -4.77 -9.98
C GLY A 36 1.94 -5.82 -8.92
N LEU A 37 3.19 -6.27 -8.88
CA LEU A 37 3.71 -7.17 -7.83
C LEU A 37 3.92 -6.40 -6.52
N ALA A 38 4.66 -5.29 -6.58
CA ALA A 38 5.04 -4.54 -5.37
C ALA A 38 3.87 -3.85 -4.67
N VAL A 39 2.81 -3.46 -5.39
CA VAL A 39 1.65 -2.75 -4.82
C VAL A 39 0.84 -3.64 -3.87
N GLN A 40 0.92 -4.96 -4.02
CA GLN A 40 0.19 -5.91 -3.19
C GLN A 40 0.52 -5.75 -1.70
N LYS A 41 1.78 -5.46 -1.35
CA LYS A 41 2.17 -5.24 0.05
C LYS A 41 1.53 -3.96 0.62
N ARG A 42 1.36 -2.91 -0.19
CA ARG A 42 0.68 -1.68 0.24
C ARG A 42 -0.80 -1.92 0.47
N GLY A 43 -1.43 -2.65 -0.46
CA GLY A 43 -2.83 -3.04 -0.37
C GLY A 43 -3.12 -3.90 0.85
N ASN A 44 -2.29 -4.91 1.13
CA ASN A 44 -2.69 -6.04 1.97
C ASN A 44 -1.86 -6.25 3.25
N CYS A 45 -0.72 -5.56 3.44
CA CYS A 45 0.11 -5.81 4.62
C CYS A 45 -0.65 -5.60 5.92
N HIS A 46 -1.45 -4.53 6.00
CA HIS A 46 -2.19 -4.20 7.21
C HIS A 46 -3.19 -5.31 7.58
N THR A 47 -3.95 -5.83 6.61
CA THR A 47 -4.92 -6.91 6.81
C THR A 47 -4.25 -8.22 7.25
N VAL A 48 -3.17 -8.63 6.57
CA VAL A 48 -2.47 -9.88 6.89
C VAL A 48 -1.76 -9.77 8.25
N ALA A 49 -1.16 -8.61 8.55
CA ALA A 49 -0.51 -8.37 9.83
C ALA A 49 -1.52 -8.35 10.99
N ALA A 50 -2.69 -7.71 10.80
CA ALA A 50 -3.75 -7.64 11.81
C ALA A 50 -4.31 -9.02 12.15
N ALA A 51 -4.60 -9.84 11.13
CA ALA A 51 -5.08 -11.22 11.32
C ALA A 51 -4.10 -12.09 12.13
N LYS A 52 -2.81 -11.75 12.11
CA LYS A 52 -1.73 -12.44 12.84
C LYS A 52 -1.35 -11.76 14.16
N GLY A 53 -2.12 -10.77 14.61
CA GLY A 53 -1.94 -10.09 15.90
C GLY A 53 -0.78 -9.07 15.93
N ALA A 54 -0.32 -8.57 14.78
CA ALA A 54 0.64 -7.46 14.74
C ALA A 54 0.05 -6.17 15.35
N VAL A 55 0.91 -5.22 15.71
CA VAL A 55 0.50 -3.91 16.24
C VAL A 55 0.63 -2.77 15.22
N ALA A 56 1.40 -2.96 14.14
CA ALA A 56 1.50 -2.03 13.01
C ALA A 56 2.16 -2.71 11.80
N CYS A 57 2.06 -2.08 10.62
CA CYS A 57 2.78 -2.48 9.42
C CYS A 57 3.60 -1.32 8.83
N LEU A 58 4.85 -1.60 8.52
CA LEU A 58 5.72 -0.76 7.70
C LEU A 58 6.05 -1.49 6.39
N ILE A 59 6.08 -0.75 5.30
CA ILE A 59 6.54 -1.28 4.01
C ILE A 59 7.67 -0.42 3.47
N ARG A 60 8.62 -1.01 2.74
CA ARG A 60 9.40 -0.24 1.76
C ARG A 60 8.41 0.38 0.77
N SER A 61 8.59 1.65 0.42
CA SER A 61 7.77 2.32 -0.58
C SER A 61 7.65 1.52 -1.88
N VAL A 62 6.48 1.59 -2.50
CA VAL A 62 6.24 1.05 -3.84
C VAL A 62 6.81 2.07 -4.83
N GLY A 63 8.11 1.95 -5.11
CA GLY A 63 8.86 2.91 -5.90
C GLY A 63 10.19 2.35 -6.37
N THR A 64 10.73 2.95 -7.43
CA THR A 64 12.01 2.55 -8.05
C THR A 64 13.09 3.62 -7.88
N ASP A 65 12.75 4.73 -7.24
CA ASP A 65 13.68 5.77 -6.89
C ASP A 65 14.49 5.40 -5.63
N HIS A 66 15.46 6.25 -5.33
CA HIS A 66 16.31 6.17 -4.13
C HIS A 66 16.24 7.50 -3.37
N HIS A 67 15.16 8.25 -3.53
CA HIS A 67 14.98 9.52 -2.84
C HIS A 67 14.40 9.26 -1.45
N ARG A 68 14.63 10.20 -0.53
CA ARG A 68 14.07 10.11 0.82
C ARG A 68 12.61 10.55 0.84
N GLN A 69 11.78 9.90 0.02
CA GLN A 69 10.36 10.16 -0.14
C GLN A 69 9.57 8.87 0.10
N PRO A 70 8.62 8.85 1.05
CA PRO A 70 7.68 7.75 1.19
C PRO A 70 6.57 7.87 0.13
N HIS A 71 6.13 6.73 -0.42
CA HIS A 71 5.03 6.70 -1.38
C HIS A 71 3.73 6.28 -0.72
N ALA A 72 2.80 7.24 -0.62
CA ALA A 72 1.43 7.00 -0.25
C ALA A 72 0.69 6.21 -1.35
N GLY A 73 -0.53 5.79 -1.04
CA GLY A 73 -1.31 4.97 -1.94
C GLY A 73 -2.42 4.26 -1.21
N ALA A 74 -3.46 3.87 -1.95
CA ALA A 74 -4.61 3.23 -1.36
C ALA A 74 -4.19 1.89 -0.74
N GLN A 75 -4.77 1.62 0.42
CA GLN A 75 -4.81 0.31 1.02
C GLN A 75 -6.10 -0.37 0.55
N SER A 76 -6.05 -1.66 0.26
CA SER A 76 -7.21 -2.39 -0.22
C SER A 76 -8.18 -2.60 0.95
N GLY A 77 -9.48 -2.52 0.67
CA GLY A 77 -10.49 -2.88 1.66
C GLY A 77 -10.51 -4.38 1.95
N LEU A 78 -10.15 -4.72 3.20
CA LEU A 78 -11.08 -5.22 4.21
C LEU A 78 -11.58 -6.68 4.17
N THR A 79 -10.88 -7.62 3.54
CA THR A 79 -11.12 -9.04 3.87
C THR A 79 -9.81 -9.80 3.87
N ALA A 80 -9.39 -10.28 5.04
CA ALA A 80 -8.29 -11.21 5.16
C ALA A 80 -8.61 -12.51 4.38
N PRO A 81 -7.59 -13.30 3.98
CA PRO A 81 -7.81 -14.54 3.23
C PRO A 81 -8.75 -15.55 3.92
N ASP A 82 -8.94 -15.42 5.24
CA ASP A 82 -9.84 -16.24 6.07
C ASP A 82 -11.28 -15.69 6.18
N GLY A 83 -11.59 -14.58 5.49
CA GLY A 83 -12.89 -13.94 5.54
C GLY A 83 -13.04 -12.86 6.62
N HIS A 84 -12.02 -12.60 7.44
CA HIS A 84 -12.09 -11.59 8.50
C HIS A 84 -12.07 -10.17 7.91
N HIS A 85 -13.09 -9.37 8.25
CA HIS A 85 -13.13 -7.96 7.89
C HIS A 85 -12.29 -7.15 8.87
N VAL A 86 -11.22 -6.51 8.38
CA VAL A 86 -10.31 -5.67 9.20
C VAL A 86 -10.61 -4.20 8.93
N PRO A 87 -11.50 -3.52 9.69
CA PRO A 87 -11.87 -2.12 9.52
C PRO A 87 -10.71 -1.20 9.09
N MET A 88 -11.00 -0.25 8.20
CA MET A 88 -10.01 0.75 7.82
C MET A 88 -9.58 1.51 9.07
N GLY A 89 -8.27 1.55 9.30
CA GLY A 89 -7.68 2.15 10.50
C GLY A 89 -7.52 1.22 11.71
N GLU A 90 -7.87 -0.07 11.62
CA GLU A 90 -7.69 -1.01 12.75
C GLU A 90 -6.22 -1.26 13.08
N LEU A 91 -5.34 -1.26 12.07
CA LEU A 91 -3.90 -1.44 12.24
C LEU A 91 -3.12 -0.31 11.57
N PRO A 92 -2.35 0.50 12.32
CA PRO A 92 -1.53 1.57 11.77
C PRO A 92 -0.57 1.04 10.70
N ALA A 93 -0.53 1.73 9.56
CA ALA A 93 0.30 1.33 8.43
C ALA A 93 0.98 2.54 7.77
N ALA A 94 2.26 2.40 7.43
CA ALA A 94 3.01 3.46 6.75
C ALA A 94 4.04 2.90 5.76
N ALA A 95 4.36 3.69 4.74
CA ALA A 95 5.48 3.44 3.86
C ALA A 95 6.73 4.18 4.34
N LEU A 96 7.88 3.49 4.35
CA LEU A 96 9.19 4.09 4.53
C LEU A 96 9.76 4.48 3.17
N SER A 97 10.50 5.59 3.13
CA SER A 97 11.31 5.91 1.94
C SER A 97 12.32 4.78 1.66
N PRO A 98 12.76 4.58 0.41
CA PRO A 98 13.76 3.56 0.10
C PRO A 98 15.03 3.64 0.96
N PRO A 99 15.64 4.83 1.19
CA PRO A 99 16.79 4.94 2.09
C PRO A 99 16.49 4.60 3.55
N ASP A 100 15.30 4.94 4.06
CA ASP A 100 14.94 4.63 5.46
C ASP A 100 14.67 3.12 5.64
N ALA A 101 14.09 2.46 4.64
CA ALA A 101 13.97 1.00 4.59
C ALA A 101 15.36 0.33 4.60
N ASP A 102 16.32 0.85 3.82
CA ASP A 102 17.70 0.37 3.83
C ASP A 102 18.37 0.53 5.21
N GLN A 103 18.12 1.67 5.90
CA GLN A 103 18.61 1.86 7.27
C GLN A 103 18.02 0.83 8.23
N LEU A 104 16.70 0.63 8.18
CA LEU A 104 16.01 -0.32 9.05
C LEU A 104 16.52 -1.75 8.82
N THR A 105 16.68 -2.18 7.58
CA THR A 105 17.25 -3.49 7.22
C THR A 105 18.68 -3.65 7.76
N ARG A 106 19.52 -2.60 7.68
CA ARG A 106 20.86 -2.63 8.25
C ARG A 106 20.88 -2.69 9.77
N LEU A 107 19.90 -2.08 10.45
CA LEU A 107 19.76 -2.16 11.91
C LEU A 107 19.27 -3.55 12.33
N LEU A 108 18.29 -4.11 11.63
CA LEU A 108 17.79 -5.48 11.87
C LEU A 108 18.88 -6.54 11.72
N ALA A 109 19.82 -6.35 10.79
CA ALA A 109 20.98 -7.23 10.63
C ALA A 109 21.93 -7.22 11.85
N ARG A 110 21.81 -6.23 12.74
CA ARG A 110 22.62 -6.11 13.97
C ARG A 110 21.90 -6.62 15.22
N GLY A 111 20.59 -6.89 15.13
CA GLY A 111 19.78 -7.38 16.23
C GLY A 111 18.37 -6.79 16.25
N PRO A 112 17.60 -7.05 17.33
CA PRO A 112 16.24 -6.54 17.47
C PRO A 112 16.19 -5.01 17.43
N VAL A 113 15.20 -4.47 16.72
CA VAL A 113 14.97 -3.02 16.58
C VAL A 113 13.61 -2.68 17.19
N THR A 114 13.57 -1.62 17.98
CA THR A 114 12.32 -0.99 18.41
C THR A 114 12.06 0.23 17.52
N VAL A 115 10.85 0.33 16.97
CA VAL A 115 10.41 1.48 16.18
C VAL A 115 9.35 2.21 16.97
N ASN A 116 9.50 3.53 17.12
CA ASN A 116 8.40 4.39 17.53
C ASN A 116 7.63 4.85 16.29
N LEU A 117 6.33 4.58 16.25
CA LEU A 117 5.46 4.95 15.14
C LEU A 117 4.41 5.92 15.64
N ASP A 118 4.46 7.15 15.14
CA ASP A 118 3.50 8.21 15.43
C ASP A 118 2.83 8.61 14.11
N ILE A 119 1.56 8.23 13.95
CA ILE A 119 0.75 8.52 12.76
C ILE A 119 -0.51 9.23 13.23
N ALA A 120 -0.66 10.49 12.82
CA ALA A 120 -1.89 11.23 12.99
C ALA A 120 -2.73 11.15 11.70
N VAL A 121 -3.94 10.58 11.80
CA VAL A 121 -4.92 10.54 10.73
C VAL A 121 -6.21 11.17 11.24
N ASP A 122 -6.79 12.06 10.45
CA ASP A 122 -8.14 12.57 10.65
C ASP A 122 -9.01 12.07 9.49
N THR A 123 -10.15 11.45 9.82
CA THR A 123 -11.09 10.92 8.82
C THR A 123 -12.36 11.74 8.88
N ALA A 124 -12.54 12.60 7.88
CA ALA A 124 -13.76 13.39 7.72
C ALA A 124 -14.89 12.56 7.10
N GLU A 125 -16.12 13.04 7.24
CA GLU A 125 -17.25 12.50 6.49
C GLU A 125 -17.03 12.63 4.98
N SER A 126 -17.54 11.65 4.22
CA SER A 126 -17.44 11.67 2.76
C SER A 126 -18.08 12.93 2.18
N ALA A 127 -17.33 13.61 1.30
CA ALA A 127 -17.82 14.76 0.55
C ALA A 127 -18.21 14.36 -0.89
N PRO A 128 -19.15 15.07 -1.53
CA PRO A 128 -19.46 14.86 -2.94
C PRO A 128 -18.23 15.06 -3.83
N SER A 129 -18.04 14.15 -4.78
CA SER A 129 -17.09 14.26 -5.90
C SER A 129 -17.86 14.22 -7.22
N GLY A 130 -17.19 14.47 -8.35
CA GLY A 130 -17.85 14.51 -9.66
C GLY A 130 -16.93 14.15 -10.81
N ASN A 131 -17.51 13.49 -11.81
CA ASN A 131 -16.87 13.31 -13.10
C ASN A 131 -17.02 14.60 -13.92
N VAL A 132 -15.91 15.08 -14.48
CA VAL A 132 -15.92 16.18 -15.45
C VAL A 132 -15.99 15.58 -16.86
N ILE A 133 -17.02 15.92 -17.60
CA ILE A 133 -17.31 15.35 -18.93
C ILE A 133 -17.34 16.48 -19.95
N ALA A 134 -16.64 16.28 -21.07
CA ALA A 134 -16.71 17.13 -22.24
C ALA A 134 -16.97 16.25 -23.47
N GLU A 135 -17.84 16.73 -24.36
CA GLU A 135 -18.27 15.99 -25.54
C GLU A 135 -17.99 16.80 -26.80
N ILE A 136 -17.59 16.10 -27.85
CA ILE A 136 -17.52 16.63 -29.22
C ILE A 136 -18.64 15.93 -29.99
N GLU A 137 -19.65 16.67 -30.43
CA GLU A 137 -20.81 16.09 -31.12
C GLU A 137 -20.39 15.41 -32.43
N GLY A 138 -20.89 14.19 -32.65
CA GLY A 138 -20.62 13.40 -33.85
C GLY A 138 -21.44 13.85 -35.07
N GLY A 139 -21.02 13.39 -36.25
CA GLY A 139 -21.75 13.59 -37.50
C GLY A 139 -22.74 12.46 -37.77
N ALA A 140 -22.50 11.69 -38.85
CA ALA A 140 -23.39 10.61 -39.30
C ALA A 140 -23.61 9.48 -38.27
N HIS A 141 -22.67 9.31 -37.34
CA HIS A 141 -22.69 8.28 -36.30
C HIS A 141 -22.75 8.89 -34.89
N LYS A 142 -23.50 9.97 -34.70
CA LYS A 142 -23.56 10.72 -33.42
C LYS A 142 -24.02 9.90 -32.22
N ASP A 143 -24.68 8.76 -32.44
CA ASP A 143 -25.16 7.87 -31.39
C ASP A 143 -24.09 6.82 -30.98
N GLU A 144 -22.92 6.80 -31.63
CA GLU A 144 -21.78 5.94 -31.30
C GLU A 144 -20.76 6.69 -30.42
N ILE A 145 -20.29 6.06 -29.34
CA ILE A 145 -19.44 6.70 -28.34
C ILE A 145 -18.00 6.19 -28.44
N VAL A 146 -17.06 7.11 -28.60
CA VAL A 146 -15.63 6.88 -28.32
C VAL A 146 -15.30 7.53 -26.98
N LEU A 147 -15.02 6.71 -25.96
CA LEU A 147 -14.72 7.19 -24.62
C LEU A 147 -13.20 7.28 -24.42
N LEU A 148 -12.72 8.49 -24.10
CA LEU A 148 -11.36 8.74 -23.65
C LEU A 148 -11.43 9.16 -22.18
N GLY A 149 -10.79 8.39 -21.31
CA GLY A 149 -10.86 8.58 -19.86
C GLY A 149 -9.50 8.93 -19.25
N CYS A 150 -9.53 9.75 -18.20
CA CYS A 150 -8.46 9.95 -17.24
C CYS A 150 -9.09 10.19 -15.86
N HIS A 151 -8.29 10.16 -14.81
CA HIS A 151 -8.73 10.52 -13.46
C HIS A 151 -8.19 11.91 -13.10
N LEU A 152 -9.00 12.69 -12.37
CA LEU A 152 -8.66 14.06 -11.97
C LEU A 152 -8.15 14.15 -10.53
N ASP A 153 -8.46 13.14 -9.71
CA ASP A 153 -7.95 13.02 -8.36
C ASP A 153 -6.47 12.63 -8.36
N SER A 154 -5.77 13.02 -7.30
CA SER A 154 -4.40 12.60 -7.02
C SER A 154 -4.23 12.40 -5.52
N TRP A 155 -3.09 11.81 -5.16
CA TRP A 155 -2.52 11.95 -3.82
C TRP A 155 -2.04 13.38 -3.57
#